data_AF-A0A7V9PEB1-F1
#
_entry.id   AF-A0A7V9PEB1-F1
#
_cell.length_a   1.000
_cell.length_b   1.000
_cell.length_c   1.000
_cell.angle_alpha   90.00
_cell.angle_beta   90.00
_cell.angle_gamma   90.00
#
_symmetry.space_group_name_H-M   'P 1'
#
loop_
_entity.id
_entity.type
_entity.pdbx_description
1 polymer ?
#
loop_
_entity_poly.entity_id
_entity_poly.type
_entity_poly.pdbx_seq_one_letter_code
_entity_poly.pdbx_strand_id
1 'polypeptide(L)'
;RQLIPSGNPNRVVVGREPLLDALRRVRLLAREATPVRITLRSDAMELMAVTQDVGEAHEDLDAKYEGAEMVIAFNPDYLVEGVEAISGDEVAIETVDALKPAVIRAGGGGDFLYLLMPVRVS
;
A
#
# COMPACT_ATOMS: atom_id res chain seq x y z
N ARG A 1 10.50 -4.14 21.10
CA ARG A 1 9.13 -4.51 20.66
C ARG A 1 8.15 -3.31 20.66
N GLN A 2 8.63 -2.05 20.59
CA GLN A 2 7.82 -0.82 20.74
C GLN A 2 7.53 -0.09 19.41
N LEU A 3 7.50 -0.81 18.28
CA LEU A 3 7.32 -0.20 16.95
C LEU A 3 6.00 -0.59 16.26
N ILE A 4 5.17 -1.42 16.90
CA ILE A 4 3.87 -1.84 16.36
C ILE A 4 2.80 -1.03 17.10
N PRO A 5 2.12 -0.09 16.44
CA PRO A 5 1.06 0.70 17.06
C PRO A 5 -0.05 -0.22 17.58
N SER A 6 -0.45 -0.04 18.84
CA SER A 6 -1.61 -0.71 19.43
C SER A 6 -2.87 0.03 18.96
N GLY A 7 -3.45 -0.44 17.85
CA GLY A 7 -4.61 0.18 17.20
C GLY A 7 -4.17 1.10 16.06
N ASN A 8 -4.14 0.55 14.85
CA ASN A 8 -4.08 1.35 13.63
C ASN A 8 -5.53 1.70 13.25
N PRO A 9 -5.94 2.99 13.27
CA PRO A 9 -7.29 3.40 12.90
C PRO A 9 -7.61 3.16 11.43
N ASN A 10 -6.58 3.00 10.59
CA ASN A 10 -6.72 2.77 9.16
C ASN A 10 -6.20 1.39 8.82
N ARG A 11 -7.08 0.53 8.32
CA ARG A 11 -6.77 -0.84 7.92
C ARG A 11 -7.46 -1.16 6.61
N VAL A 12 -6.67 -1.47 5.60
CA VAL A 12 -7.17 -1.96 4.31
C VAL A 12 -6.78 -3.42 4.13
N VAL A 13 -7.73 -4.24 3.69
CA VAL A 13 -7.52 -5.63 3.26
C VAL A 13 -7.79 -5.75 1.77
N VAL A 14 -6.84 -6.29 1.03
CA VAL A 14 -6.88 -6.42 -0.43
C VAL A 14 -6.29 -7.77 -0.85
N GLY A 15 -6.75 -8.31 -1.99
CA GLY A 15 -6.20 -9.54 -2.55
C GLY A 15 -4.72 -9.39 -2.91
N ARG A 16 -3.88 -10.35 -2.51
CA ARG A 16 -2.42 -10.31 -2.70
C ARG A 16 -2.03 -10.27 -4.16
N GLU A 17 -2.55 -11.20 -4.97
CA GLU A 17 -2.23 -11.27 -6.41
C GLU A 17 -2.74 -10.05 -7.20
N PRO A 18 -4.01 -9.60 -7.04
CA PRO A 18 -4.48 -8.35 -7.66
C PRO A 18 -3.59 -7.14 -7.33
N LEU A 19 -3.19 -7.00 -6.06
CA LEU A 19 -2.31 -5.92 -5.63
C LEU A 19 -0.92 -6.01 -6.28
N LEU A 20 -0.29 -7.20 -6.31
CA LEU A 20 1.01 -7.39 -6.94
C LEU A 20 0.98 -7.08 -8.44
N ASP A 21 -0.06 -7.53 -9.13
CA ASP A 21 -0.20 -7.31 -10.56
C ASP A 21 -0.43 -5.82 -10.89
N ALA A 22 -1.25 -5.12 -10.10
CA ALA A 22 -1.43 -3.68 -10.23
C ALA A 22 -0.13 -2.92 -9.95
N LEU A 23 0.59 -3.25 -8.86
CA LEU A 23 1.88 -2.64 -8.54
C LEU A 23 2.93 -2.87 -9.64
N ARG A 24 2.96 -4.07 -10.26
CA ARG A 24 3.84 -4.36 -11.39
C ARG A 24 3.51 -3.48 -12.59
N ARG A 25 2.23 -3.30 -12.94
CA ARG A 25 1.81 -2.43 -14.05
C ARG A 25 2.16 -0.96 -13.78
N VAL A 26 1.84 -0.47 -12.60
CA VAL A 26 2.15 0.91 -12.18
C VAL A 26 3.67 1.14 -12.16
N ARG A 27 4.45 0.15 -11.73
CA ARG A 27 5.94 0.22 -11.73
C ARG A 27 6.54 0.32 -13.14
N LEU A 28 5.91 -0.24 -14.17
CA LEU A 28 6.41 -0.10 -15.55
C LEU A 28 6.44 1.37 -16.01
N LEU A 29 5.53 2.19 -15.48
CA LEU A 29 5.46 3.62 -15.74
C LEU A 29 6.36 4.42 -14.79
N ALA A 30 6.46 4.00 -13.53
CA ALA A 30 7.29 4.64 -12.50
C ALA A 30 8.80 4.47 -12.78
N ARG A 31 9.45 5.49 -13.35
CA ARG A 31 10.92 5.59 -13.41
C ARG A 31 11.45 6.24 -12.13
N GLU A 32 12.71 5.97 -11.78
CA GLU A 32 13.47 6.72 -10.75
C GLU A 32 12.76 6.94 -9.41
N ALA A 33 12.45 5.86 -8.68
CA ALA A 33 11.86 5.93 -7.33
C ALA A 33 10.56 6.78 -7.23
N THR A 34 9.85 6.94 -8.35
CA THR A 34 8.56 7.64 -8.38
C THR A 34 7.61 7.00 -7.37
N PRO A 35 7.08 7.77 -6.40
CA PRO A 35 6.13 7.25 -5.43
C PRO A 35 4.86 6.74 -6.08
N VAL A 36 4.34 5.62 -5.60
CA VAL A 36 2.96 5.20 -5.85
C VAL A 36 2.08 5.81 -4.77
N ARG A 37 1.12 6.63 -5.18
CA ARG A 37 0.04 7.12 -4.32
C ARG A 37 -1.03 6.05 -4.21
N ILE A 38 -1.50 5.83 -2.99
CA ILE A 38 -2.59 4.93 -2.64
C ILE A 38 -3.69 5.79 -2.01
N THR A 39 -4.86 5.81 -2.63
CA THR A 39 -6.06 6.42 -2.06
C THR A 39 -6.91 5.32 -1.45
N LEU A 40 -7.23 5.45 -0.16
CA LEU A 40 -8.04 4.50 0.59
C LEU A 40 -9.42 5.11 0.85
N ARG A 41 -10.46 4.43 0.36
CA ARG A 41 -11.88 4.76 0.56
C ARG A 41 -12.62 3.50 0.99
N SER A 42 -13.79 3.63 1.63
CA SER A 42 -14.46 2.54 2.38
C SER A 42 -14.45 1.16 1.71
N ASP A 43 -14.70 1.09 0.39
CA ASP A 43 -14.76 -0.16 -0.37
C ASP A 43 -13.77 -0.23 -1.53
N ALA A 44 -12.76 0.64 -1.57
CA ALA A 44 -11.84 0.73 -2.71
C ALA A 44 -10.42 1.17 -2.31
N MET A 45 -9.45 0.59 -2.99
CA MET A 45 -8.06 1.04 -3.01
C MET A 45 -7.72 1.49 -4.44
N GLU A 46 -7.31 2.73 -4.60
CA GLU A 46 -6.86 3.29 -5.89
C GLU A 46 -5.34 3.46 -5.84
N LEU A 47 -4.62 2.95 -6.84
CA LEU A 47 -3.18 3.13 -7.03
C LEU A 47 -2.93 4.10 -8.18
N MET A 48 -2.10 5.10 -7.93
CA MET A 48 -1.72 6.11 -8.92
C MET A 48 -0.20 6.31 -8.93
N ALA A 49 0.40 6.34 -10.13
CA ALA A 49 1.76 6.86 -10.32
C ALA A 49 1.78 7.90 -11.42
N VAL A 50 2.52 8.98 -11.20
CA VAL A 50 2.64 10.10 -12.15
C VAL A 50 4.10 10.27 -12.52
N THR A 51 4.40 10.27 -13.81
CA THR A 51 5.73 10.59 -14.34
C THR A 51 5.64 11.71 -15.37
N GLN A 52 6.64 12.60 -15.39
CA GLN A 52 6.64 13.77 -16.27
C GLN A 52 6.70 13.39 -17.76
N ASP A 53 7.36 12.28 -18.08
CA ASP A 53 7.64 11.89 -19.48
C ASP A 53 6.62 10.89 -20.06
N VAL A 54 6.01 10.05 -19.21
CA VAL A 54 5.19 8.91 -19.66
C VAL A 54 3.69 9.09 -19.32
N GLY A 55 3.35 10.04 -18.46
CA GLY A 55 1.98 10.32 -18.04
C GLY A 55 1.61 9.65 -16.72
N GLU A 56 0.34 9.30 -16.56
CA GLU A 56 -0.24 8.77 -15.33
C GLU A 56 -0.71 7.32 -15.49
N ALA A 57 -0.45 6.50 -14.48
CA ALA A 57 -0.97 5.15 -14.33
C ALA A 57 -2.02 5.15 -13.22
N HIS A 58 -3.17 4.54 -13.47
CA HIS A 58 -4.29 4.47 -12.53
C HIS A 58 -4.84 3.04 -12.50
N GLU A 59 -4.98 2.47 -11.30
CA GLU A 59 -5.51 1.11 -11.09
C GLU A 59 -6.44 1.12 -9.88
N ASP A 60 -7.67 0.64 -10.07
CA ASP A 60 -8.64 0.45 -8.99
C ASP A 60 -8.66 -1.01 -8.54
N LEU A 61 -8.65 -1.22 -7.23
CA LEU A 61 -8.66 -2.52 -6.58
C LEU A 61 -9.82 -2.62 -5.60
N ASP A 62 -10.57 -3.72 -5.69
CA ASP A 62 -11.54 -4.11 -4.67
C ASP A 62 -10.81 -4.36 -3.35
N ALA A 63 -11.17 -3.60 -2.31
CA ALA A 63 -10.54 -3.69 -1.01
C ALA A 63 -11.54 -3.35 0.10
N LYS A 64 -11.33 -3.92 1.29
CA LYS A 64 -12.13 -3.59 2.48
C LYS A 64 -11.33 -2.62 3.32
N TYR A 65 -11.81 -1.38 3.46
CA TYR A 65 -11.12 -0.35 4.22
C TYR A 65 -11.93 0.12 5.43
N GLU A 66 -11.30 0.03 6.59
CA GLU A 66 -11.78 0.60 7.85
C GLU A 66 -10.88 1.77 8.23
N GLY A 67 -11.42 2.99 8.24
CA GLY A 67 -10.65 4.19 8.59
C GLY A 67 -11.24 5.46 7.98
N ALA A 68 -10.56 6.58 8.20
CA ALA A 68 -10.89 7.84 7.51
C ALA A 68 -10.30 7.81 6.09
N GLU A 69 -10.99 8.39 5.11
CA GLU A 69 -10.42 8.52 3.76
C GLU A 69 -9.06 9.19 3.82
N MET A 70 -8.08 8.58 3.16
CA MET A 70 -6.71 9.09 3.18
C MET A 70 -5.95 8.75 1.90
N VAL A 71 -4.92 9.56 1.66
CA VAL A 71 -3.94 9.32 0.61
C VAL A 71 -2.59 9.11 1.28
N ILE A 72 -1.90 8.04 0.92
CA ILE A 72 -0.54 7.73 1.38
C ILE A 72 0.31 7.36 0.17
N ALA A 73 1.60 7.69 0.20
CA ALA A 73 2.50 7.35 -0.90
C ALA A 73 3.65 6.49 -0.41
N PHE A 74 4.04 5.50 -1.22
CA PHE A 74 5.13 4.58 -0.92
C PHE A 74 6.10 4.46 -2.09
N ASN A 75 7.32 4.04 -1.80
CA ASN A 75 8.20 3.50 -2.81
C ASN A 75 7.59 2.17 -3.33
N PRO A 76 7.36 2.02 -4.66
CA PRO A 76 6.74 0.83 -5.22
C PRO A 76 7.55 -0.45 -5.00
N ASP A 77 8.88 -0.36 -5.05
CA ASP A 77 9.76 -1.54 -4.92
C ASP A 77 9.65 -2.13 -3.52
N TYR A 78 9.72 -1.29 -2.49
CA TYR A 78 9.57 -1.73 -1.10
C TYR A 78 8.15 -2.23 -0.79
N LEU A 79 7.14 -1.65 -1.43
CA LEU A 79 5.77 -2.15 -1.29
C LEU A 79 5.63 -3.53 -1.92
N VAL A 80 6.19 -3.75 -3.12
CA VAL A 80 6.20 -5.07 -3.77
C VAL A 80 6.94 -6.09 -2.92
N GLU A 81 8.14 -5.78 -2.43
CA GLU A 81 8.90 -6.67 -1.55
C GLU A 81 8.11 -7.06 -0.29
N GLY A 82 7.46 -6.08 0.34
CA GLY A 82 6.64 -6.32 1.53
C GLY A 82 5.44 -7.22 1.25
N VAL A 83 4.78 -7.05 0.10
CA VAL A 83 3.64 -7.87 -0.33
C VAL A 83 4.07 -9.28 -0.75
N GLU A 84 5.18 -9.42 -1.47
CA GLU A 84 5.73 -10.72 -1.89
C GLU A 84 6.19 -11.58 -0.71
N ALA A 85 6.59 -10.95 0.40
CA ALA A 85 6.95 -11.65 1.64
C ALA A 85 5.75 -12.19 2.42
N ILE A 86 4.51 -11.78 2.10
CA ILE A 86 3.30 -12.25 2.77
C ILE A 86 2.89 -13.63 2.24
N SER A 87 2.73 -14.58 3.16
CA SER A 87 2.06 -15.85 2.88
C SER A 87 0.54 -15.69 3.05
N GLY A 88 -0.23 -16.01 2.02
CA GLY A 88 -1.70 -15.97 2.04
C GLY A 88 -2.30 -15.30 0.80
N ASP A 89 -3.62 -15.30 0.71
CA ASP A 89 -4.35 -14.76 -0.46
C ASP A 89 -4.74 -13.28 -0.29
N GLU A 90 -4.68 -12.77 0.94
CA GLU A 90 -5.01 -11.38 1.29
C GLU A 90 -3.87 -10.72 2.06
N VAL A 91 -3.75 -9.42 1.88
CA VAL A 91 -2.78 -8.55 2.55
C VAL A 91 -3.54 -7.48 3.32
N ALA A 92 -3.11 -7.25 4.56
CA ALA A 92 -3.56 -6.12 5.36
C ALA A 92 -2.45 -5.05 5.39
N ILE A 93 -2.81 -3.82 5.05
CA ILE A 93 -1.97 -2.63 5.23
C ILE A 93 -2.61 -1.78 6.31
N GLU A 94 -1.84 -1.48 7.36
CA GLU A 94 -2.33 -0.78 8.53
C GLU A 94 -1.47 0.44 8.83
N THR A 95 -2.10 1.58 9.09
CA THR A 95 -1.38 2.82 9.38
C THR A 95 -2.14 3.71 10.37
N VAL A 96 -1.40 4.59 11.02
CA VAL A 96 -1.95 5.64 11.89
C VAL A 96 -2.34 6.87 11.07
N ASP A 97 -1.47 7.31 10.17
CA ASP A 97 -1.68 8.46 9.30
C ASP A 97 -0.76 8.37 8.06
N ALA A 98 -0.86 9.33 7.14
CA ALA A 98 -0.12 9.35 5.88
C ALA A 98 1.41 9.55 6.03
N LEU A 99 1.88 9.92 7.23
CA LEU A 99 3.28 10.23 7.53
C LEU A 99 3.93 9.21 8.47
N LYS A 100 3.14 8.32 9.08
CA LYS A 100 3.61 7.25 9.96
C LYS A 100 3.90 5.97 9.17
N PRO A 101 4.81 5.11 9.67
CA PRO A 101 5.08 3.83 9.03
C PRO A 101 3.80 2.99 8.94
N ALA A 102 3.63 2.33 7.80
CA ALA A 102 2.61 1.32 7.63
C ALA A 102 3.14 -0.06 8.01
N VAL A 103 2.25 -0.89 8.53
CA VAL A 103 2.49 -2.31 8.81
C VAL A 103 1.77 -3.12 7.74
N ILE A 104 2.53 -3.95 7.03
CA ILE A 104 2.05 -4.88 6.02
C ILE A 104 2.12 -6.29 6.60
N ARG A 105 1.02 -7.03 6.51
CA ARG A 105 0.89 -8.40 7.04
C ARG A 105 -0.17 -9.20 6.29
N ALA A 106 -0.30 -10.49 6.61
CA ALA A 106 -1.39 -11.31 6.07
C ALA A 106 -2.77 -10.79 6.50
N GLY A 107 -3.76 -10.87 5.61
CA GLY A 107 -5.12 -10.38 5.82
C GLY A 107 -5.81 -10.96 7.06
N GLY A 108 -5.60 -12.25 7.32
CA GLY A 108 -6.10 -12.96 8.51
C GLY A 108 -5.25 -12.76 9.78
N GLY A 109 -4.19 -11.95 9.72
CA GLY A 109 -3.19 -11.83 10.78
C GLY A 109 -2.07 -12.88 10.68
N GLY A 110 -1.05 -12.74 11.52
CA GLY A 110 0.12 -13.62 11.54
C GLY A 110 1.31 -13.00 12.26
N ASP A 111 2.37 -13.79 12.43
CA ASP A 111 3.59 -13.37 13.13
C ASP A 111 4.54 -12.55 12.25
N PHE A 112 4.40 -12.67 10.92
CA PHE A 112 5.19 -11.88 9.98
C PHE A 112 4.65 -10.46 9.88
N LEU A 113 5.55 -9.49 10.00
CA LEU A 113 5.27 -8.07 9.91
C LEU A 113 6.35 -7.40 9.06
N TYR A 114 5.92 -6.67 8.05
CA TYR A 114 6.79 -5.83 7.25
C TYR A 114 6.45 -4.36 7.51
N LEU A 115 7.45 -3.54 7.83
CA LEU A 115 7.25 -2.14 8.17
C LEU A 115 7.74 -1.26 7.04
N LEU A 116 6.85 -0.44 6.49
CA LEU A 116 7.11 0.37 5.30
C LEU A 116 6.95 1.86 5.63
N MET A 117 7.97 2.66 5.31
CA MET A 117 7.93 4.11 5.49
C MET A 117 7.22 4.78 4.32
N PRO A 118 6.25 5.68 4.58
CA PRO A 118 5.68 6.50 3.52
C PRO A 118 6.68 7.55 3.04
N VAL A 119 6.52 7.98 1.81
CA VAL A 119 7.24 9.09 1.22
C VAL A 119 6.34 10.32 1.15
N ARG A 120 6.93 11.50 1.35
CA ARG A 120 6.18 12.75 1.22
C ARG A 120 5.93 13.04 -0.25
N VAL A 121 4.67 13.15 -0.60
CA VAL A 121 4.22 13.71 -1.87
C VAL A 121 3.85 15.17 -1.61
N SER A 122 4.67 16.08 -2.13
CA SER A 122 4.42 17.53 -2.15
C SER A 122 3.46 17.94 -3.25
#